data_AF-A0AB40CAX2-F1
#
_entry.id   AF-A0AB40CAX2-F1
#
_cell.length_a   1.000
_cell.length_b   1.000
_cell.length_c   1.000
_cell.angle_alpha   90.00
_cell.angle_beta   90.00
_cell.angle_gamma   90.00
#
_symmetry.space_group_name_H-M   'P 1'
#
loop_
_entity.id
_entity.type
_entity.pdbx_description
1 polymer ?
#
loop_
_entity_poly.entity_id
_entity_poly.type
_entity_poly.pdbx_seq_one_letter_code
_entity_poly.pdbx_strand_id
1 'polypeptide(L)'
;MQDPVSCLCSCMQTYVKRQDISYVFRTKEKIDDLKNAMEQLTAKKLDFKKKLDDLQHDGKLLDDQHQLQQWLRDVGEKDNKVEQLLNEYRKGNCVPGGSYSLNCFSRYKIGRNAFKLKGEINQLKAEQPEIKFTNIPPPKPVPESYITVGEKIRSNVDIARSYLEDERVGIIGIWGMGGVGKTTLLKKIRQSLSGDANMGFDRVLFIEASKGIQLE
;
A
#
# COMPACT_ATOMS: atom_id res chain seq x y z
N MET A 1 -16.50 -44.90 -22.78
CA MET A 1 -16.68 -43.54 -22.23
C MET A 1 -18.02 -43.53 -21.48
N GLN A 2 -18.00 -43.46 -20.14
CA GLN A 2 -19.23 -43.33 -19.35
C GLN A 2 -19.78 -41.91 -19.54
N ASP A 3 -21.06 -41.76 -19.85
CA ASP A 3 -21.73 -40.46 -20.00
C ASP A 3 -21.67 -39.69 -18.65
N PRO A 4 -21.12 -38.47 -18.58
CA PRO A 4 -21.02 -37.70 -17.32
C PRO A 4 -22.37 -37.45 -16.66
N VAL A 5 -23.48 -37.53 -17.40
CA VAL A 5 -24.84 -37.37 -16.88
C VAL A 5 -25.33 -38.63 -16.13
N SER A 6 -24.75 -39.81 -16.43
CA SER A 6 -25.14 -41.09 -15.82
C SER A 6 -24.75 -41.23 -14.35
N CYS A 7 -23.84 -40.37 -13.86
CA CYS A 7 -23.39 -40.35 -12.46
C CYS A 7 -24.19 -39.35 -11.60
N LEU A 8 -25.16 -38.63 -12.18
CA LEU A 8 -26.02 -37.72 -11.44
C LEU A 8 -27.13 -38.52 -10.73
N CYS A 9 -27.25 -38.35 -9.41
CA CYS A 9 -28.43 -38.80 -8.67
C CYS A 9 -29.72 -38.30 -9.35
N SER A 10 -30.76 -39.13 -9.40
CA SER A 10 -32.07 -38.79 -10.00
C SER A 10 -32.66 -37.47 -9.47
N CYS A 11 -32.31 -37.09 -8.23
CA CYS A 11 -32.71 -35.84 -7.58
C CYS A 11 -32.01 -34.59 -8.15
N MET A 12 -30.83 -34.71 -8.76
CA MET A 12 -30.11 -33.60 -9.40
C MET A 12 -30.48 -33.40 -10.86
N GLN A 13 -30.92 -34.46 -11.56
CA GLN A 13 -31.35 -34.38 -12.95
C GLN A 13 -32.59 -33.47 -13.13
N THR A 14 -33.40 -33.31 -12.08
CA THR A 14 -34.58 -32.42 -12.05
C THR A 14 -34.27 -30.97 -11.67
N TYR A 15 -33.11 -30.68 -11.06
CA TYR A 15 -32.80 -29.35 -10.50
C TYR A 15 -31.71 -28.57 -11.25
N VAL A 16 -30.84 -29.23 -12.00
CA VAL A 16 -29.63 -28.61 -12.59
C VAL A 16 -29.79 -28.52 -14.11
N LYS A 17 -29.89 -27.30 -14.66
CA LYS A 17 -29.89 -27.07 -16.12
C LYS A 17 -28.56 -27.59 -16.70
N ARG A 18 -28.55 -28.11 -17.94
CA ARG A 18 -27.36 -28.69 -18.60
C ARG A 18 -26.08 -27.83 -18.51
N GLN A 19 -26.20 -26.49 -18.51
CA GLN A 19 -25.07 -25.56 -18.38
C GLN A 19 -24.46 -25.52 -16.95
N ASP A 20 -25.26 -25.84 -15.93
CA ASP A 20 -24.88 -25.80 -14.52
C ASP A 20 -24.19 -27.08 -14.02
N ILE A 21 -24.21 -28.14 -14.85
CA ILE A 21 -23.56 -29.43 -14.57
C ILE A 21 -22.03 -29.28 -14.45
N SER A 22 -21.46 -28.30 -15.16
CA SER A 22 -20.02 -28.02 -15.13
C SER A 22 -19.52 -27.63 -13.73
N TYR A 23 -20.35 -27.00 -12.89
CA TYR A 23 -19.97 -26.63 -11.52
C TYR A 23 -19.77 -27.83 -10.59
N VAL A 24 -20.39 -28.98 -10.91
CA VAL A 24 -20.30 -30.22 -10.12
C VAL A 24 -19.11 -31.08 -10.55
N PHE A 25 -18.92 -31.24 -11.86
CA PHE A 25 -17.88 -32.12 -12.39
C PHE A 25 -16.53 -31.43 -12.59
N ARG A 26 -16.53 -30.12 -12.80
CA ARG A 26 -15.32 -29.30 -13.01
C ARG A 26 -15.03 -28.37 -11.83
N THR A 27 -15.51 -28.72 -10.63
CA THR A 27 -15.24 -27.94 -9.41
C THR A 27 -13.75 -27.72 -9.19
N LYS A 28 -12.92 -28.74 -9.45
CA LYS A 28 -11.45 -28.64 -9.34
C LYS A 28 -10.90 -27.56 -10.26
N GLU A 29 -11.24 -27.59 -11.55
CA GLU A 29 -10.82 -26.57 -12.52
C GLU A 29 -11.25 -25.16 -12.09
N LYS A 30 -12.49 -25.00 -11.58
CA LYS A 30 -12.97 -23.70 -11.08
C LYS A 30 -12.19 -23.20 -9.86
N ILE A 31 -11.76 -24.09 -8.98
CA ILE A 31 -10.94 -23.76 -7.82
C ILE A 31 -9.52 -23.38 -8.25
N ASP A 32 -8.92 -24.11 -9.18
CA ASP A 32 -7.59 -23.80 -9.70
C ASP A 32 -7.58 -22.46 -10.46
N ASP A 33 -8.62 -22.21 -11.25
CA ASP A 33 -8.89 -20.92 -11.90
C ASP A 33 -8.99 -19.76 -10.89
N LEU A 34 -9.67 -19.98 -9.76
CA LEU A 34 -9.83 -18.99 -8.70
C LEU A 34 -8.49 -18.69 -8.03
N LYS A 35 -7.68 -19.71 -7.72
CA LYS A 35 -6.36 -19.56 -7.11
C LYS A 35 -5.44 -18.73 -8.01
N ASN A 36 -5.34 -19.08 -9.29
CA ASN A 36 -4.53 -18.33 -10.26
C ASN A 36 -5.01 -16.87 -10.36
N ALA A 37 -6.32 -16.65 -10.37
CA ALA A 37 -6.86 -15.29 -10.37
C ALA A 37 -6.43 -14.51 -9.10
N MET A 38 -6.47 -15.14 -7.93
CA MET A 38 -6.05 -14.52 -6.67
C MET A 38 -4.54 -14.26 -6.62
N GLU A 39 -3.71 -15.21 -7.04
CA GLU A 39 -2.25 -15.06 -7.11
C GLU A 39 -1.82 -13.86 -7.95
N GLN A 40 -2.44 -13.68 -9.12
CA GLN A 40 -2.19 -12.50 -9.96
C GLN A 40 -2.60 -11.19 -9.29
N LEU A 41 -3.70 -11.17 -8.53
CA LEU A 41 -4.14 -9.97 -7.80
C LEU A 41 -3.17 -9.65 -6.65
N THR A 42 -2.66 -10.67 -5.96
CA THR A 42 -1.65 -10.54 -4.92
C THR A 42 -0.31 -10.03 -5.46
N ALA A 43 0.13 -10.54 -6.63
CA ALA A 43 1.31 -10.04 -7.32
C ALA A 43 1.19 -8.54 -7.64
N LYS A 44 0.05 -8.12 -8.21
CA LYS A 44 -0.24 -6.69 -8.44
C LYS A 44 -0.20 -5.87 -7.15
N LYS A 45 -0.79 -6.36 -6.07
CA LYS A 45 -0.77 -5.68 -4.75
C LYS A 45 0.66 -5.49 -4.23
N LEU A 46 1.55 -6.47 -4.44
CA LEU A 46 2.96 -6.37 -4.07
C LEU A 46 3.69 -5.33 -4.91
N ASP A 47 3.53 -5.36 -6.23
CA ASP A 47 4.11 -4.36 -7.14
C ASP A 47 3.68 -2.94 -6.76
N PHE A 48 2.42 -2.77 -6.37
CA PHE A 48 1.90 -1.49 -5.88
C PHE A 48 2.55 -1.03 -4.59
N LYS A 49 2.65 -1.92 -3.59
CA LYS A 49 3.29 -1.58 -2.31
C LYS A 49 4.73 -1.14 -2.53
N LYS A 50 5.48 -1.87 -3.37
CA LYS A 50 6.85 -1.51 -3.73
C LYS A 50 6.93 -0.11 -4.36
N LYS A 51 6.05 0.19 -5.31
CA LYS A 51 5.99 1.54 -5.91
C LYS A 51 5.71 2.63 -4.87
N LEU A 52 4.82 2.37 -3.89
CA LEU A 52 4.55 3.34 -2.83
C LEU A 52 5.75 3.59 -1.94
N ASP A 53 6.46 2.52 -1.56
CA ASP A 53 7.66 2.62 -0.72
C ASP A 53 8.76 3.43 -1.43
N ASP A 54 8.98 3.17 -2.73
CA ASP A 54 9.91 3.94 -3.57
C ASP A 54 9.54 5.44 -3.62
N LEU A 55 8.24 5.76 -3.65
CA LEU A 55 7.76 7.14 -3.75
C LEU A 55 7.75 7.89 -2.43
N GLN A 56 7.55 7.18 -1.32
CA GLN A 56 7.74 7.73 0.02
C GLN A 56 9.21 8.13 0.22
N HIS A 57 10.15 7.32 -0.28
CA HIS A 57 11.56 7.65 -0.28
C HIS A 57 11.87 8.90 -1.13
N ASP A 58 11.25 9.02 -2.30
CA ASP A 58 11.30 10.24 -3.14
C ASP A 58 10.55 11.44 -2.53
N GLY A 59 9.80 11.25 -1.44
CA GLY A 59 8.97 12.26 -0.77
C GLY A 59 7.95 12.91 -1.70
N LYS A 60 7.33 12.11 -2.56
CA LYS A 60 6.18 12.49 -3.39
C LYS A 60 4.89 12.20 -2.61
N LEU A 61 3.90 13.08 -2.75
CA LEU A 61 2.58 12.86 -2.16
C LEU A 61 1.68 12.09 -3.14
N LEU A 62 0.98 11.10 -2.61
CA LEU A 62 -0.03 10.33 -3.31
C LEU A 62 -1.34 11.11 -3.31
N ASP A 63 -1.88 11.43 -4.49
CA ASP A 63 -3.09 12.26 -4.59
C ASP A 63 -4.34 11.51 -4.06
N ASP A 64 -4.45 10.20 -4.34
CA ASP A 64 -5.66 9.40 -4.09
C ASP A 64 -5.45 8.30 -3.02
N GLN A 65 -4.88 8.65 -1.87
CA GLN A 65 -4.61 7.71 -0.78
C GLN A 65 -5.85 6.95 -0.29
N HIS A 66 -7.03 7.58 -0.29
CA HIS A 66 -8.28 6.96 0.13
C HIS A 66 -8.71 5.81 -0.80
N GLN A 67 -8.72 6.03 -2.12
CA GLN A 67 -9.12 5.01 -3.10
C GLN A 67 -8.19 3.79 -3.03
N LEU A 68 -6.89 4.04 -2.84
CA LEU A 68 -5.89 3.00 -2.68
C LEU A 68 -6.13 2.16 -1.41
N GLN A 69 -6.37 2.81 -0.26
CA GLN A 69 -6.66 2.11 0.99
C GLN A 69 -7.93 1.26 0.87
N GLN A 70 -8.96 1.79 0.22
CA GLN A 70 -10.19 1.06 -0.06
C GLN A 70 -9.92 -0.16 -0.93
N TRP A 71 -9.21 -0.01 -2.05
CA TRP A 71 -8.86 -1.12 -2.93
C TRP A 71 -8.05 -2.21 -2.18
N LEU A 72 -7.06 -1.82 -1.38
CA LEU A 72 -6.26 -2.77 -0.58
C LEU A 72 -7.10 -3.54 0.44
N ARG A 73 -8.07 -2.88 1.07
CA ARG A 73 -9.03 -3.50 1.99
C ARG A 73 -9.90 -4.52 1.26
N ASP A 74 -10.44 -4.13 0.11
CA ASP A 74 -11.32 -4.98 -0.69
C ASP A 74 -10.57 -6.22 -1.21
N VAL A 75 -9.29 -6.08 -1.60
CA VAL A 75 -8.41 -7.22 -1.94
C VAL A 75 -8.26 -8.18 -0.75
N GLY A 76 -8.05 -7.64 0.47
CA GLY A 76 -7.96 -8.46 1.69
C GLY A 76 -9.25 -9.19 2.03
N GLU A 77 -10.41 -8.57 1.79
CA GLU A 77 -11.71 -9.23 1.97
C GLU A 77 -11.89 -10.40 0.99
N LYS A 78 -11.50 -10.22 -0.28
CA LYS A 78 -11.56 -11.31 -1.27
C LYS A 78 -10.61 -12.45 -0.92
N ASP A 79 -9.40 -12.15 -0.44
CA ASP A 79 -8.43 -13.15 0.02
C ASP A 79 -9.02 -14.06 1.10
N ASN A 80 -9.60 -13.46 2.16
CA ASN A 80 -10.27 -14.20 3.23
C ASN A 80 -11.40 -15.11 2.70
N LYS A 81 -12.21 -14.62 1.75
CA LYS A 81 -13.28 -15.41 1.12
C LYS A 81 -12.72 -16.58 0.29
N VAL A 82 -11.62 -16.37 -0.43
CA VAL A 82 -10.93 -17.44 -1.17
C VAL A 82 -10.43 -18.50 -0.20
N GLU A 83 -9.76 -18.12 0.88
CA GLU A 83 -9.25 -19.06 1.88
C GLU A 83 -10.36 -19.89 2.53
N GLN A 84 -11.47 -19.23 2.92
CA GLN A 84 -12.65 -19.92 3.47
C GLN A 84 -13.17 -20.97 2.49
N LEU A 85 -13.34 -20.61 1.21
CA LEU A 85 -13.84 -21.52 0.19
C LEU A 85 -12.86 -22.69 -0.09
N LEU A 86 -11.54 -22.42 -0.08
CA LEU A 86 -10.52 -23.46 -0.22
C LEU A 86 -10.54 -24.44 0.96
N ASN A 87 -10.78 -23.96 2.17
CA ASN A 87 -10.91 -24.80 3.35
C ASN A 87 -12.17 -25.67 3.30
N GLU A 88 -13.31 -25.13 2.84
CA GLU A 88 -14.51 -25.92 2.57
C GLU A 88 -14.25 -27.03 1.53
N TYR A 89 -13.54 -26.69 0.45
CA TYR A 89 -13.19 -27.64 -0.60
C TYR A 89 -12.27 -28.78 -0.10
N ARG A 90 -11.29 -28.47 0.75
CA ARG A 90 -10.40 -29.47 1.36
C ARG A 90 -11.17 -30.42 2.29
N LYS A 91 -12.07 -29.88 3.12
CA LYS A 91 -12.91 -30.67 4.05
C LYS A 91 -13.87 -31.60 3.30
N GLY A 92 -14.44 -31.17 2.18
CA GLY A 92 -15.38 -31.96 1.38
C GLY A 92 -14.75 -33.10 0.56
N ASN A 93 -13.43 -33.16 0.42
CA ASN A 93 -12.74 -34.19 -0.37
C ASN A 93 -12.26 -35.41 0.46
N CYS A 94 -12.51 -35.45 1.76
CA CYS A 94 -12.09 -36.55 2.66
C CYS A 94 -13.29 -37.32 3.22
N VAL A 95 -13.96 -38.15 2.41
CA VAL A 95 -14.80 -39.25 2.96
C VAL A 95 -14.66 -40.49 2.07
N PRO A 96 -13.80 -41.46 2.43
CA PRO A 96 -13.86 -42.80 1.86
C PRO A 96 -15.17 -43.47 2.33
N GLY A 97 -16.06 -43.84 1.39
CA GLY A 97 -17.25 -44.66 1.68
C GLY A 97 -18.60 -43.94 1.86
N GLY A 98 -18.72 -42.64 1.54
CA GLY A 98 -19.99 -41.89 1.65
C GLY A 98 -20.86 -41.89 0.37
N SER A 99 -22.18 -41.79 0.54
CA SER A 99 -23.18 -41.72 -0.55
C SER A 99 -22.89 -40.61 -1.56
N TYR A 100 -22.89 -40.95 -2.86
CA TYR A 100 -22.54 -40.07 -3.98
C TYR A 100 -23.37 -38.77 -4.07
N SER A 101 -24.59 -38.73 -3.51
CA SER A 101 -25.53 -37.61 -3.68
C SER A 101 -25.20 -36.37 -2.83
N LEU A 102 -24.72 -36.53 -1.59
CA LEU A 102 -24.36 -35.41 -0.70
C LEU A 102 -23.10 -34.67 -1.18
N ASN A 103 -22.19 -35.40 -1.84
CA ASN A 103 -20.96 -34.84 -2.40
C ASN A 103 -21.25 -33.89 -3.57
N CYS A 104 -22.32 -34.13 -4.33
CA CYS A 104 -22.60 -33.35 -5.54
C CYS A 104 -23.19 -31.97 -5.29
N PHE A 105 -24.11 -31.80 -4.33
CA PHE A 105 -24.64 -30.47 -3.98
C PHE A 105 -23.56 -29.58 -3.35
N SER A 106 -22.70 -30.18 -2.52
CA SER A 106 -21.53 -29.48 -1.96
C SER A 106 -20.59 -29.03 -3.08
N ARG A 107 -20.24 -29.93 -4.01
CA ARG A 107 -19.42 -29.60 -5.20
C ARG A 107 -20.05 -28.53 -6.07
N TYR A 108 -21.36 -28.60 -6.32
CA TYR A 108 -22.10 -27.55 -7.03
C TYR A 108 -21.92 -26.19 -6.34
N LYS A 109 -22.19 -26.13 -5.03
CA LYS A 109 -22.09 -24.90 -4.24
C LYS A 109 -20.69 -24.31 -4.29
N ILE A 110 -19.67 -25.16 -4.07
CA ILE A 110 -18.27 -24.75 -4.10
C ILE A 110 -17.87 -24.26 -5.50
N GLY A 111 -18.19 -25.02 -6.55
CA GLY A 111 -17.85 -24.67 -7.93
C GLY A 111 -18.52 -23.37 -8.39
N ARG A 112 -19.79 -23.17 -8.00
CA ARG A 112 -20.52 -21.93 -8.28
C ARG A 112 -19.94 -20.74 -7.53
N ASN A 113 -19.61 -20.90 -6.24
CA ASN A 113 -18.99 -19.85 -5.44
C ASN A 113 -17.60 -19.49 -5.99
N ALA A 114 -16.80 -20.48 -6.40
CA ALA A 114 -15.49 -20.25 -6.99
C ALA A 114 -15.59 -19.45 -8.29
N PHE A 115 -16.55 -19.79 -9.14
CA PHE A 115 -16.81 -19.04 -10.38
C PHE A 115 -17.22 -17.59 -10.11
N LYS A 116 -18.14 -17.35 -9.17
CA LYS A 116 -18.58 -16.01 -8.79
C LYS A 116 -17.43 -15.17 -8.23
N LEU A 117 -16.69 -15.74 -7.27
CA LEU A 117 -15.58 -15.04 -6.61
C LEU A 117 -14.44 -14.71 -7.59
N LYS A 118 -14.19 -15.59 -8.58
CA LYS A 118 -13.27 -15.31 -9.69
C LYS A 118 -13.71 -14.09 -10.50
N GLY A 119 -15.01 -13.96 -10.76
CA GLY A 119 -15.60 -12.80 -11.44
C GLY A 119 -15.36 -11.51 -10.65
N GLU A 120 -15.63 -11.52 -9.35
CA GLU A 120 -15.39 -10.38 -8.46
C GLU A 120 -13.90 -9.99 -8.38
N ILE A 121 -12.99 -10.98 -8.32
CA ILE A 121 -11.54 -10.73 -8.36
C ILE A 121 -11.12 -10.10 -9.69
N ASN A 122 -11.67 -10.57 -10.81
CA ASN A 122 -11.36 -10.01 -12.13
C ASN A 122 -11.89 -8.58 -12.28
N GLN A 123 -13.05 -8.27 -11.70
CA GLN A 123 -13.57 -6.91 -11.63
C GLN A 123 -12.64 -6.02 -10.79
N LEU A 124 -12.23 -6.47 -9.61
CA LEU A 124 -11.32 -5.73 -8.73
C LEU A 124 -9.93 -5.50 -9.37
N LYS A 125 -9.49 -6.41 -10.24
CA LYS A 125 -8.28 -6.22 -11.07
C LYS A 125 -8.45 -5.14 -12.14
N ALA A 126 -9.66 -4.94 -12.66
CA ALA A 126 -9.97 -3.94 -13.66
C ALA A 126 -10.18 -2.55 -13.03
N GLU A 127 -10.75 -2.51 -11.83
CA GLU A 127 -10.93 -1.31 -10.99
C GLU A 127 -9.64 -0.89 -10.25
N GLN A 128 -8.49 -1.42 -10.68
CA GLN A 128 -7.19 -1.07 -10.16
C GLN A 128 -6.98 0.46 -10.26
N PRO A 129 -6.78 1.17 -9.13
CA PRO A 129 -6.60 2.62 -9.17
C PRO A 129 -5.30 2.98 -9.90
N GLU A 130 -5.38 3.95 -10.81
CA GLU A 130 -4.21 4.57 -11.39
C GLU A 130 -3.50 5.39 -10.32
N ILE A 131 -2.22 5.14 -10.10
CA ILE A 131 -1.46 5.96 -9.16
C ILE A 131 -1.09 7.27 -9.82
N LYS A 132 -1.75 8.35 -9.40
CA LYS A 132 -1.42 9.72 -9.76
C LYS A 132 -0.64 10.37 -8.63
N PHE A 133 0.34 11.17 -9.03
CA PHE A 133 1.22 11.87 -8.11
C PHE A 133 1.35 13.31 -8.53
N THR A 134 1.30 14.19 -7.55
CA THR A 134 1.83 15.51 -7.68
C THR A 134 3.32 15.48 -7.32
N ASN A 135 4.17 15.89 -8.27
CA ASN A 135 5.52 16.28 -7.93
C ASN A 135 5.38 17.47 -6.98
N ILE A 136 5.71 17.27 -5.70
CA ILE A 136 5.90 18.40 -4.80
C ILE A 136 7.06 19.19 -5.44
N PRO A 137 6.83 20.42 -5.95
CA PRO A 137 7.92 21.18 -6.51
C PRO A 137 8.98 21.30 -5.40
N PRO A 138 10.26 21.04 -5.71
CA PRO A 138 11.31 21.25 -4.73
C PRO A 138 11.12 22.65 -4.14
N PRO A 139 11.18 22.81 -2.80
CA PRO A 139 11.02 24.11 -2.19
C PRO A 139 11.93 25.07 -2.94
N LYS A 140 11.36 26.17 -3.46
CA LYS A 140 12.10 27.11 -4.32
C LYS A 140 13.41 27.41 -3.60
N PRO A 141 14.58 27.20 -4.25
CA PRO A 141 15.85 27.55 -3.63
C PRO A 141 15.77 29.02 -3.25
N VAL A 142 15.74 29.30 -1.95
CA VAL A 142 15.73 30.68 -1.46
C VAL A 142 17.04 31.29 -1.95
N PRO A 143 17.02 32.46 -2.61
CA PRO A 143 18.20 33.06 -3.22
C PRO A 143 19.41 33.00 -2.29
N GLU A 144 20.49 32.42 -2.79
CA GLU A 144 21.75 32.33 -2.08
C GLU A 144 22.31 33.76 -1.96
N SER A 145 22.11 34.37 -0.80
CA SER A 145 22.67 35.69 -0.50
C SER A 145 24.05 35.50 0.10
N TYR A 146 25.06 36.06 -0.55
CA TYR A 146 26.42 36.15 -0.03
C TYR A 146 26.43 37.14 1.14
N ILE A 147 26.07 36.68 2.33
CA ILE A 147 26.22 37.51 3.53
C ILE A 147 27.68 37.47 3.94
N THR A 148 28.36 38.62 3.96
CA THR A 148 29.69 38.78 4.58
C THR A 148 29.54 38.64 6.09
N VAL A 149 30.27 37.70 6.69
CA VAL A 149 30.06 37.26 8.07
C VAL A 149 31.26 37.62 8.94
N GLY A 150 31.01 38.29 10.07
CA GLY A 150 32.03 38.51 11.10
C GLY A 150 32.36 37.22 11.88
N GLU A 151 33.56 37.13 12.45
CA GLU A 151 34.11 35.93 13.12
C GLU A 151 33.16 35.30 14.15
N LYS A 152 32.43 36.13 14.92
CA LYS A 152 31.50 35.66 15.95
C LYS A 152 30.34 34.81 15.41
N ILE A 153 29.85 35.11 14.20
CA ILE A 153 28.79 34.30 13.58
C ILE A 153 29.37 32.98 13.07
N ARG A 154 30.62 32.95 12.56
CA ARG A 154 31.27 31.70 12.15
C ARG A 154 31.41 30.73 13.32
N SER A 155 31.94 31.21 14.44
CA SER A 155 32.05 30.42 15.67
C SER A 155 30.69 29.88 16.14
N ASN A 156 29.63 30.68 16.04
CA ASN A 156 28.28 30.23 16.39
C ASN A 156 27.70 29.18 15.43
N VAL A 157 28.11 29.17 14.15
CA VAL A 157 27.73 28.12 13.20
C VAL A 157 28.39 26.80 13.60
N ASP A 158 29.67 26.82 13.94
CA ASP A 158 30.41 25.62 14.36
C ASP A 158 29.83 25.01 15.64
N ILE A 159 29.44 25.87 16.60
CA ILE A 159 28.75 25.44 17.83
C ILE A 159 27.38 24.85 17.50
N ALA A 160 26.59 25.48 16.63
CA ALA A 160 25.29 24.93 16.25
C ALA A 160 25.42 23.58 15.55
N ARG A 161 26.47 23.41 14.72
CA ARG A 161 26.80 22.16 14.05
C ARG A 161 27.10 21.03 15.02
N SER A 162 27.91 21.28 16.05
CA SER A 162 28.23 20.22 17.03
C SER A 162 26.99 19.73 17.79
N TYR A 163 25.99 20.59 18.00
CA TYR A 163 24.70 20.18 18.57
C TYR A 163 23.81 19.42 17.58
N LEU A 164 23.91 19.71 16.28
CA LEU A 164 23.14 19.01 15.25
C LEU A 164 23.66 17.58 14.99
N GLU A 165 24.92 17.30 15.31
CA GLU A 165 25.52 15.96 15.22
C GLU A 165 25.21 15.07 16.43
N ASP A 166 24.71 15.64 17.53
CA ASP A 166 24.33 14.87 18.73
C ASP A 166 22.86 14.41 18.65
N GLU A 167 22.65 13.11 18.40
CA GLU A 167 21.31 12.49 18.29
C GLU A 167 20.42 12.69 19.52
N ARG A 168 20.98 13.06 20.68
CA ARG A 168 20.22 13.35 21.91
C ARG A 168 19.57 14.73 21.91
N VAL A 169 19.98 15.62 21.00
CA VAL A 169 19.49 16.99 20.90
C VAL A 169 18.32 17.07 19.92
N GLY A 170 17.10 17.26 20.42
CA GLY A 170 15.90 17.37 19.58
C GLY A 170 15.56 18.79 19.11
N ILE A 171 15.91 19.83 19.89
CA ILE A 171 15.53 21.23 19.61
C ILE A 171 16.69 22.16 19.98
N ILE A 172 17.05 23.07 19.06
CA ILE A 172 18.05 24.13 19.28
C ILE A 172 17.35 25.49 19.23
N GLY A 173 17.41 26.23 20.33
CA GLY A 173 16.89 27.60 20.43
C GLY A 173 17.97 28.66 20.19
N ILE A 174 17.73 29.60 19.27
CA ILE A 174 18.59 30.78 19.06
C ILE A 174 17.84 32.02 19.56
N TRP A 175 18.31 32.61 20.66
CA TRP A 175 17.70 33.79 21.29
C TRP A 175 18.63 35.01 21.33
N GLY A 176 18.09 36.18 21.69
CA GLY A 176 18.85 37.42 21.84
C GLY A 176 18.09 38.66 21.36
N MET A 177 18.68 39.84 21.55
CA MET A 177 18.09 41.13 21.19
C MET A 177 17.73 41.23 19.69
N GLY A 178 16.83 42.14 19.34
CA GLY A 178 16.52 42.47 17.95
C GLY A 178 17.78 42.97 17.20
N GLY A 179 17.89 42.67 15.91
CA GLY A 179 18.99 43.19 15.07
C GLY A 179 20.35 42.47 15.20
N VAL A 180 20.55 41.58 16.17
CA VAL A 180 21.84 40.88 16.39
C VAL A 180 22.19 39.80 15.34
N GLY A 181 21.34 39.61 14.33
CA GLY A 181 21.60 38.66 13.25
C GLY A 181 21.19 37.20 13.53
N LYS A 182 20.21 36.93 14.41
CA LYS A 182 19.71 35.56 14.67
C LYS A 182 19.25 34.85 13.38
N THR A 183 18.42 35.51 12.58
CA THR A 183 17.96 34.99 11.28
C THR A 183 19.12 34.83 10.31
N THR A 184 20.15 35.67 10.40
CA THR A 184 21.38 35.56 9.62
C THR A 184 22.19 34.32 10.01
N LEU A 185 22.32 34.03 11.30
CA LEU A 185 22.95 32.81 11.80
C LEU A 185 22.19 31.56 11.31
N LEU A 186 20.86 31.56 11.41
CA LEU A 186 20.02 30.45 10.93
C LEU A 186 20.20 30.20 9.42
N LYS A 187 20.28 31.26 8.60
CA LYS A 187 20.57 31.16 7.16
C LYS A 187 21.95 30.55 6.88
N LYS A 188 22.96 30.85 7.71
CA LYS A 188 24.32 30.33 7.56
C LYS A 188 24.45 28.87 7.99
N ILE A 189 23.76 28.48 9.06
CA ILE A 189 23.63 27.07 9.45
C ILE A 189 23.04 26.29 8.28
N ARG A 190 21.93 26.75 7.69
CA ARG A 190 21.33 26.12 6.49
C ARG A 190 22.33 25.96 5.35
N GLN A 191 23.06 27.02 4.99
CA GLN A 191 24.06 26.95 3.92
C GLN A 191 25.13 25.89 4.22
N SER A 192 25.56 25.79 5.48
CA SER A 192 26.55 24.81 5.92
C SER A 192 26.03 23.37 5.83
N LEU A 193 24.73 23.15 6.07
CA LEU A 193 24.09 21.83 5.94
C LEU A 193 23.89 21.41 4.48
N SER A 194 23.66 22.37 3.57
CA SER A 194 23.46 22.08 2.15
C SER A 194 24.76 21.78 1.40
N GLY A 195 25.92 22.14 1.96
CA GLY A 195 27.24 21.89 1.36
C GLY A 195 27.92 20.61 1.85
N ASP A 196 27.57 20.13 3.04
CA ASP A 196 28.23 19.00 3.69
C ASP A 196 27.38 17.72 3.59
N ALA A 197 27.67 16.88 2.60
CA ALA A 197 27.02 15.58 2.37
C ALA A 197 27.17 14.57 3.53
N ASN A 198 27.96 14.91 4.57
CA ASN A 198 28.32 14.04 5.68
C ASN A 198 27.52 14.30 6.97
N MET A 199 26.58 15.26 6.98
CA MET A 199 25.83 15.64 8.19
C MET A 199 24.53 14.83 8.42
N GLY A 200 24.22 13.84 7.57
CA GLY A 200 23.12 12.90 7.81
C GLY A 200 21.70 13.46 7.63
N PHE A 201 21.53 14.67 7.10
CA PHE A 201 20.22 15.25 6.82
C PHE A 201 19.82 15.04 5.35
N ASP A 202 18.79 14.23 5.11
CA ASP A 202 18.24 14.03 3.76
C ASP A 202 17.57 15.30 3.22
N ARG A 203 16.94 16.10 4.10
CA ARG A 203 16.19 17.32 3.74
C ARG A 203 16.28 18.37 4.83
N VAL A 204 16.43 19.64 4.44
CA VAL A 204 16.41 20.80 5.35
C VAL A 204 15.29 21.75 4.94
N LEU A 205 14.32 21.96 5.84
CA LEU A 205 13.19 22.87 5.62
C LEU A 205 13.42 24.19 6.36
N PHE A 206 13.22 25.30 5.67
CA PHE A 206 13.31 26.64 6.26
C PHE A 206 11.93 27.28 6.26
N ILE A 207 11.29 27.35 7.42
CA ILE A 207 9.94 27.88 7.59
C ILE A 207 10.05 29.19 8.37
N GLU A 208 9.54 30.27 7.81
CA GLU A 208 9.36 31.52 8.54
C GLU A 208 8.06 31.45 9.34
N ALA A 209 8.17 31.50 10.66
CA ALA A 209 7.00 31.62 11.51
C ALA A 209 6.51 33.08 11.46
N SER A 210 5.48 33.35 10.66
CA SER A 210 4.70 34.58 10.81
C SER A 210 3.76 34.44 12.01
N LYS A 211 3.46 35.54 12.68
CA LYS A 211 2.55 35.51 13.85
C LYS A 211 1.18 35.01 13.42
N GLY A 212 0.75 33.89 13.98
CA GLY A 212 -0.61 33.39 13.86
C GLY A 212 -0.79 32.10 14.63
N ILE A 213 -0.98 32.21 15.95
CA ILE A 213 -1.90 31.42 16.80
C ILE A 213 -1.80 32.09 18.18
N GLN A 214 -2.84 32.83 18.55
CA GLN A 214 -3.13 33.06 19.96
C GLN A 214 -3.64 31.73 20.49
N LEU A 215 -2.90 31.13 21.42
CA LEU A 215 -3.43 30.07 22.27
C LEU A 215 -4.37 30.76 23.27
N GLU A 216 -5.66 30.82 22.96
CA GLU A 216 -6.72 30.88 23.96
C GLU A 216 -7.12 29.47 24.37
#